data_AF-A0A509LIY1-F1
#
_entry.id   AF-A0A509LIY1-F1
#
_cell.length_a   1.000
_cell.length_b   1.000
_cell.length_c   1.000
_cell.angle_alpha   90.00
_cell.angle_beta   90.00
_cell.angle_gamma   90.00
#
_symmetry.space_group_name_H-M   'P 1'
#
loop_
_entity.id
_entity.type
_entity.pdbx_description
1 polymer ?
#
loop_
_entity_poly.entity_id
_entity_poly.type
_entity_poly.pdbx_seq_one_letter_code
_entity_poly.pdbx_strand_id
1 'polypeptide(L)'
;MKKTCSRYRSEDISRFVDNELSQARYHELAKHLRDCPDCRSLVEKYKNLTVMFNDHAGHTGLKIDPAALKQNLVITTQSSPKKILGNIYLKLASIAAILIISLFWFQGGMFRSTGPSAIVTSVDTDFSSVMIIETQKKKHTIIWFSET
;
A
#
# COMPACT_ATOMS: atom_id res chain seq x y z
N MET A 1 -20.54 4.62 40.01
CA MET A 1 -19.75 4.31 38.80
C MET A 1 -20.52 4.85 37.60
N LYS A 2 -20.02 5.87 36.90
CA LYS A 2 -20.73 6.44 35.72
C LYS A 2 -20.65 5.42 34.59
N LYS A 3 -21.81 5.01 34.05
CA LYS A 3 -21.89 4.11 32.90
C LYS A 3 -21.38 4.86 31.68
N THR A 4 -20.26 4.43 31.12
CA THR A 4 -19.75 4.96 29.86
C THR A 4 -20.69 4.58 28.74
N CYS A 5 -21.01 5.53 27.86
CA CYS A 5 -21.78 5.25 26.67
C CYS A 5 -21.11 4.16 25.80
N SER A 6 -21.88 3.12 25.42
CA SER A 6 -21.42 2.00 24.58
C SER A 6 -21.97 2.02 23.15
N ARG A 7 -22.72 3.08 22.78
CA ARG A 7 -23.39 3.17 21.46
C ARG A 7 -22.40 3.37 20.32
N TYR A 8 -21.30 4.08 20.56
CA TYR A 8 -20.27 4.36 19.58
C TYR A 8 -18.93 3.84 20.09
N ARG A 9 -18.15 3.23 19.20
CA ARG A 9 -16.80 2.78 19.52
C ARG A 9 -15.83 3.95 19.41
N SER A 10 -14.66 3.85 20.03
CA SER A 10 -13.55 4.81 19.89
C SER A 10 -13.23 5.11 18.43
N GLU A 11 -13.26 4.08 17.58
CA GLU A 11 -13.00 4.18 16.15
C GLU A 11 -14.03 5.07 15.42
N ASP A 12 -15.31 4.98 15.78
CA ASP A 12 -16.35 5.84 15.20
C ASP A 12 -16.15 7.30 15.61
N ILE A 13 -15.72 7.54 16.85
CA ILE A 13 -15.44 8.88 17.36
C ILE A 13 -14.18 9.48 16.73
N SER A 14 -13.12 8.70 16.51
CA SER A 14 -11.92 9.15 15.77
C SER A 14 -12.30 9.57 14.35
N ARG A 15 -13.01 8.70 13.62
CA ARG A 15 -13.48 8.99 12.25
C ARG A 15 -14.40 10.20 12.19
N PHE A 16 -15.17 10.48 13.25
CA PHE A 16 -15.98 11.69 13.34
C PHE A 16 -15.12 12.95 13.42
N VAL A 17 -14.03 12.93 14.21
CA VAL A 17 -13.10 14.06 14.33
C VAL A 17 -12.37 14.31 13.01
N ASP A 18 -11.98 13.24 12.32
CA ASP A 18 -11.26 13.31 11.03
C ASP A 18 -12.20 13.53 9.82
N ASN A 19 -13.51 13.64 10.04
CA ASN A 19 -14.56 13.78 9.02
C ASN A 19 -14.59 12.62 7.99
N GLU A 20 -14.29 11.40 8.45
CA GLU A 20 -14.24 10.16 7.65
C GLU A 20 -15.50 9.28 7.80
N LEU A 21 -16.51 9.76 8.52
CA LEU A 21 -17.81 9.11 8.58
C LEU A 21 -18.66 9.43 7.35
N SER A 22 -19.53 8.49 6.96
CA SER A 22 -20.57 8.80 5.99
C SER A 22 -21.50 9.89 6.51
N GLN A 23 -22.05 10.71 5.60
CA GLN A 23 -22.90 11.86 5.94
C GLN A 23 -24.02 11.50 6.94
N ALA A 24 -24.70 10.37 6.70
CA ALA A 24 -25.77 9.90 7.57
C ALA A 24 -25.28 9.59 9.00
N ARG A 25 -24.15 8.89 9.12
CA ARG A 25 -23.55 8.55 10.43
C ARG A 25 -22.99 9.77 11.14
N TYR A 26 -22.41 10.70 10.40
CA TYR A 26 -21.93 11.97 10.94
C TYR A 26 -23.07 12.74 11.61
N HIS A 27 -24.22 12.89 10.94
CA HIS A 27 -25.39 13.57 11.50
C HIS A 27 -25.98 12.85 12.70
N GLU A 28 -26.04 11.51 12.68
CA GLU A 28 -26.53 10.72 13.80
C GLU A 28 -25.66 10.92 15.05
N LEU A 29 -24.35 10.82 14.89
CA LEU A 29 -23.40 11.03 15.98
C LEU A 29 -23.39 12.48 16.45
N ALA A 30 -23.43 13.47 15.55
CA ALA A 30 -23.54 14.88 15.90
C ALA A 30 -24.80 15.16 16.75
N LYS A 31 -25.93 14.52 16.43
CA LYS A 31 -27.14 14.58 17.25
C LYS A 31 -26.91 13.97 18.63
N HIS A 32 -26.28 12.79 18.71
CA HIS A 32 -25.97 12.12 19.96
C HIS A 32 -25.05 12.92 20.89
N LEU A 33 -24.05 13.64 20.34
CA LEU A 33 -23.12 14.46 21.11
C LEU A 33 -23.78 15.61 21.88
N ARG A 34 -25.00 16.02 21.49
CA ARG A 34 -25.78 17.01 22.25
C ARG A 34 -26.24 16.49 23.59
N ASP A 35 -26.54 15.19 23.67
CA ASP A 35 -27.17 14.57 24.83
C ASP A 35 -26.22 13.65 25.61
N CYS A 36 -25.09 13.26 25.03
CA CYS A 36 -24.12 12.38 25.66
C CYS A 36 -22.81 13.09 26.06
N PRO A 37 -22.57 13.31 27.38
CA PRO A 37 -21.33 13.93 27.85
C PRO A 37 -20.09 13.02 27.69
N ASP A 38 -20.25 11.69 27.72
CA ASP A 38 -19.13 10.75 27.62
C ASP A 38 -18.51 10.78 26.23
N CYS A 39 -19.33 10.63 25.19
CA CYS A 39 -18.89 10.71 23.80
C CYS A 39 -18.33 12.10 23.49
N ARG A 40 -18.93 13.17 24.05
CA ARG A 40 -18.38 14.53 23.92
C ARG A 40 -16.99 14.65 24.53
N SER A 41 -16.77 14.12 25.73
CA SER A 41 -15.45 14.12 26.35
C SER A 41 -14.42 13.37 25.50
N LEU A 42 -14.81 12.27 24.89
CA LEU A 42 -13.92 11.50 24.01
C LEU A 42 -13.59 12.25 22.72
N VAL A 43 -14.56 12.93 22.10
CA VAL A 43 -14.33 13.84 20.96
C VAL A 43 -13.31 14.93 21.32
N GLU A 44 -13.48 15.59 22.47
CA GLU A 44 -12.57 16.65 22.89
C GLU A 44 -11.15 16.12 23.16
N LYS A 45 -11.00 14.90 23.70
CA LYS A 45 -9.69 14.26 23.82
C LYS A 45 -9.00 14.10 22.47
N TYR A 46 -9.70 13.59 21.46
CA TYR A 46 -9.12 13.43 20.13
C TYR A 46 -8.79 14.78 19.47
N LYS A 47 -9.67 15.79 19.57
CA LYS A 47 -9.38 17.14 19.08
C LYS A 47 -8.14 17.75 19.73
N ASN A 48 -7.96 17.57 21.03
CA ASN A 48 -6.79 18.07 21.75
C ASN A 48 -5.49 17.42 21.23
N LEU A 49 -5.52 16.13 20.90
CA LEU A 49 -4.37 15.48 20.26
C LEU A 49 -4.07 16.12 18.90
N THR A 50 -5.08 16.35 18.05
CA THR A 50 -4.90 17.03 16.75
C THR A 50 -4.27 18.40 16.90
N VAL A 51 -4.69 19.20 17.91
CA VAL A 51 -4.10 20.52 18.20
C VAL A 51 -2.62 20.38 18.58
N MET A 52 -2.26 19.45 19.46
CA MET A 52 -0.87 19.24 19.86
C MET A 52 0.03 18.82 18.68
N PHE A 53 -0.46 17.93 17.81
CA PHE A 53 0.27 17.55 16.61
C PHE A 53 0.42 18.72 15.63
N ASN A 54 -0.64 19.51 15.43
CA ASN A 54 -0.61 20.68 14.55
C ASN A 54 0.33 21.78 15.08
N ASP A 55 0.36 22.01 16.39
CA ASP A 55 1.29 22.94 17.02
C ASP A 55 2.74 22.52 16.75
N HIS A 56 3.04 21.24 16.97
CA HIS A 56 4.36 20.69 16.69
C HIS A 56 4.72 20.75 15.19
N ALA A 57 3.79 20.38 14.31
CA ALA A 57 3.98 20.45 12.86
C ALA A 57 4.11 21.91 12.35
N GLY A 58 3.45 22.86 13.00
CA GLY A 58 3.54 24.29 12.70
C GLY A 58 4.94 24.83 12.90
N HIS A 59 5.64 24.40 13.95
CA HIS A 59 7.05 24.74 14.17
C HIS A 59 7.98 24.24 13.03
N THR A 60 7.67 23.10 12.42
CA THR A 60 8.39 22.58 11.24
C THR A 60 7.95 23.29 9.94
N GLY A 61 6.67 23.65 9.84
CA GLY A 61 6.07 24.37 8.71
C GLY A 61 6.53 25.82 8.58
N LEU A 62 6.95 26.46 9.67
CA LEU A 62 7.56 27.81 9.66
C LEU A 62 8.88 27.87 8.87
N LYS A 63 9.51 26.73 8.57
CA LYS A 63 10.70 26.65 7.69
C LYS A 63 10.34 26.53 6.21
N ILE A 64 9.06 26.37 5.88
CA ILE A 64 8.60 26.29 4.51
C ILE A 64 8.33 27.71 4.04
N ASP A 65 9.22 28.23 3.17
CA ASP A 65 9.02 29.54 2.55
C ASP A 65 7.77 29.52 1.65
N PRO A 66 6.67 30.21 2.02
CA PRO A 66 5.47 30.25 1.21
C PRO A 66 5.69 30.96 -0.14
N ALA A 67 6.71 31.81 -0.27
CA ALA A 67 7.06 32.44 -1.54
C ALA A 67 7.68 31.42 -2.52
N ALA A 68 8.56 30.54 -2.03
CA ALA A 68 9.10 29.43 -2.81
C ALA A 68 8.00 28.43 -3.25
N LEU A 69 6.98 28.17 -2.41
CA LEU A 69 5.83 27.36 -2.82
C LEU A 69 5.00 28.03 -3.92
N LYS A 70 4.75 29.34 -3.81
CA LYS A 70 4.00 30.10 -4.82
C LYS A 70 4.72 30.15 -6.16
N GLN A 71 6.05 30.26 -6.18
CA GLN A 71 6.82 30.21 -7.42
C GLN A 71 6.67 28.86 -8.14
N ASN A 72 6.69 27.74 -7.41
CA ASN A 72 6.51 26.41 -8.02
C ASN A 72 5.08 26.17 -8.55
N LEU A 73 4.06 26.82 -7.97
CA LEU A 73 2.68 26.76 -8.47
C LEU A 73 2.48 27.62 -9.73
N VAL A 74 3.14 28.79 -9.81
CA VAL A 74 3.08 29.68 -11.00
C VAL A 74 3.88 29.09 -12.18
N ILE A 75 5.05 28.47 -11.92
CA ILE A 75 5.84 27.81 -12.97
C ILE A 75 5.05 26.65 -13.61
N THR A 76 4.22 25.95 -12.84
CA THR A 76 3.39 24.85 -13.36
C THR A 76 2.22 25.33 -14.25
N THR A 77 1.79 26.59 -14.12
CA THR A 77 0.67 27.16 -14.90
C THR A 77 1.10 28.01 -16.10
N GLN A 78 2.40 28.25 -16.28
CA GLN A 78 2.96 28.98 -17.43
C GLN A 78 3.96 28.13 -18.22
N SER A 79 3.54 26.98 -18.73
CA SER A 79 4.24 26.36 -19.86
C SER A 79 3.93 27.15 -21.12
N SER A 80 4.80 28.12 -21.41
CA SER A 80 4.87 28.78 -22.71
C SER A 80 5.12 27.74 -23.83
N PRO A 81 4.55 27.93 -25.04
CA PRO A 81 4.57 26.91 -26.09
C PRO A 81 5.95 26.90 -26.76
N LYS A 82 6.86 26.04 -26.30
CA LYS A 82 8.12 25.77 -27.01
C LYS A 82 8.18 24.31 -27.48
N LYS A 83 8.07 24.18 -28.81
CA LYS A 83 8.49 23.07 -29.70
C LYS A 83 7.56 21.85 -29.81
N ILE A 84 6.53 22.01 -30.66
CA ILE A 84 5.62 20.98 -31.18
C ILE A 84 6.33 19.92 -32.08
N LEU A 85 7.65 19.99 -32.33
CA LEU A 85 8.34 19.00 -33.15
C LEU A 85 8.76 17.72 -32.39
N GLY A 86 8.91 17.79 -31.06
CA GLY A 86 9.36 16.64 -30.24
C GLY A 86 8.28 15.58 -29.97
N ASN A 87 7.01 15.98 -30.00
CA ASN A 87 5.90 15.08 -29.64
C ASN A 87 5.60 14.01 -30.71
N ILE A 88 5.98 14.24 -31.97
CA ILE A 88 5.72 13.26 -33.03
C ILE A 88 6.76 12.14 -32.99
N TYR A 89 8.04 12.46 -32.76
CA TYR A 89 9.10 11.46 -32.58
C TYR A 89 8.87 10.59 -31.34
N LEU A 90 8.42 11.17 -30.23
CA LEU A 90 8.10 10.40 -29.02
C LEU A 90 6.94 9.42 -29.25
N LYS A 91 5.90 9.87 -29.97
CA LYS A 91 4.76 9.03 -30.35
C LYS A 91 5.17 7.90 -31.29
N LEU A 92 5.99 8.18 -32.30
CA LEU A 92 6.52 7.15 -33.21
C LEU A 92 7.43 6.15 -32.50
N ALA A 93 8.31 6.62 -31.60
CA ALA A 93 9.19 5.77 -30.80
C ALA A 93 8.40 4.83 -29.87
N SER A 94 7.32 5.32 -29.25
CA SER A 94 6.46 4.47 -28.41
C SER A 94 5.79 3.34 -29.20
N ILE A 95 5.34 3.60 -30.43
CA ILE A 95 4.71 2.59 -31.28
C ILE A 95 5.74 1.54 -31.70
N ALA A 96 6.95 1.96 -32.10
CA ALA A 96 8.03 1.05 -32.46
C ALA A 96 8.46 0.15 -31.28
N ALA A 97 8.59 0.71 -30.08
CA ALA A 97 8.96 -0.05 -28.88
C ALA A 97 7.91 -1.12 -28.52
N ILE A 98 6.61 -0.78 -28.59
CA ILE A 98 5.52 -1.73 -28.33
C ILE A 98 5.56 -2.87 -29.35
N LEU A 99 5.78 -2.57 -30.64
CA LEU A 99 5.88 -3.60 -31.68
C LEU A 99 7.07 -4.53 -31.43
N ILE A 100 8.26 -4.01 -31.12
CA ILE A 100 9.45 -4.82 -30.82
C ILE A 100 9.21 -5.72 -29.60
N ILE A 101 8.65 -5.18 -28.51
CA ILE A 101 8.34 -5.96 -27.31
C ILE A 101 7.33 -7.06 -27.66
N SER A 102 6.25 -6.74 -28.37
CA SER A 102 5.22 -7.72 -28.72
C SER A 102 5.74 -8.86 -29.62
N LEU A 103 6.62 -8.55 -30.58
CA LEU A 103 7.29 -9.54 -31.42
C LEU A 103 8.30 -10.39 -30.64
N PHE A 104 8.97 -9.81 -29.64
CA PHE A 104 9.89 -10.53 -28.75
C PHE A 104 9.16 -11.58 -27.89
N TRP A 105 7.95 -11.27 -27.40
CA TRP A 105 7.10 -12.26 -26.72
C TRP A 105 6.54 -13.33 -27.67
N PHE A 106 6.34 -12.99 -28.94
CA PHE A 106 5.78 -13.92 -29.93
C PHE A 106 6.82 -14.88 -30.53
N GLN A 107 8.09 -14.46 -30.66
CA GLN A 107 9.17 -15.31 -31.18
C GLN A 107 10.05 -15.96 -30.09
N GLY A 108 9.93 -15.52 -28.84
CA GLY A 108 10.74 -16.00 -27.72
C GLY A 108 10.03 -17.03 -26.85
N GLY A 109 10.09 -18.30 -27.24
CA GLY A 109 9.81 -19.46 -26.39
C GLY A 109 10.77 -19.56 -25.20
N MET A 110 10.66 -18.65 -24.23
CA MET A 110 11.59 -18.54 -23.10
C MET A 110 10.95 -18.72 -21.73
N PHE A 111 9.73 -19.25 -21.65
CA PHE A 111 9.16 -19.73 -20.39
C PHE A 111 8.29 -20.97 -20.63
N ARG A 112 8.93 -22.14 -20.53
CA ARG A 112 8.43 -23.36 -19.87
C ARG A 112 9.53 -24.41 -19.89
N SER A 113 10.58 -24.17 -19.09
CA SER A 113 11.30 -25.30 -18.51
C SER A 113 10.36 -25.94 -17.50
N THR A 114 9.54 -26.87 -17.96
CA THR A 114 8.92 -27.91 -17.11
C THR A 114 9.94 -29.02 -16.90
N GLY A 115 11.12 -28.65 -16.38
CA GLY A 115 12.09 -29.59 -15.84
C GLY A 115 11.82 -29.77 -14.35
N PRO A 116 12.03 -30.97 -13.78
CA PRO A 116 11.93 -31.17 -12.34
C PRO A 116 12.92 -30.27 -11.59
N SER A 117 12.51 -29.75 -10.42
CA SER A 117 13.34 -28.82 -9.62
C SER A 117 14.63 -29.44 -9.08
N ALA A 118 14.76 -30.77 -9.11
CA ALA A 118 15.98 -31.50 -8.84
C ALA A 118 15.85 -32.93 -9.42
N ILE A 119 16.94 -33.49 -9.94
CA ILE A 119 17.04 -34.89 -10.35
C ILE A 119 18.12 -35.53 -9.48
N VAL A 120 17.73 -36.49 -8.64
CA VAL A 120 18.67 -37.29 -7.85
C VAL A 120 18.87 -38.61 -8.58
N THR A 121 20.05 -38.79 -9.20
CA THR A 121 20.36 -39.98 -10.00
C THR A 121 20.92 -41.13 -9.18
N SER A 122 21.51 -40.84 -8.03
CA SER A 122 22.06 -41.82 -7.09
C SER A 122 22.13 -41.21 -5.69
N VAL A 123 21.96 -42.06 -4.68
CA VAL A 123 22.16 -41.72 -3.26
C VAL A 123 23.23 -42.69 -2.77
N ASP A 124 24.43 -42.17 -2.52
CA ASP A 124 25.55 -42.94 -1.98
C ASP A 124 25.74 -42.49 -0.53
N THR A 125 25.35 -43.36 0.40
CA THR A 125 25.33 -43.03 1.82
C THR A 125 25.72 -44.24 2.65
N ASP A 126 26.56 -44.03 3.67
CA ASP A 126 26.88 -45.04 4.69
C ASP A 126 25.75 -45.22 5.74
N PHE A 127 24.59 -44.55 5.53
CA PHE A 127 23.47 -44.51 6.46
C PHE A 127 22.52 -45.70 6.31
N SER A 128 21.96 -46.17 7.42
CA SER A 128 21.16 -47.39 7.48
C SER A 128 19.70 -47.25 7.00
N SER A 129 19.19 -46.02 6.79
CA SER A 129 17.81 -45.79 6.31
C SER A 129 17.59 -44.43 5.66
N VAL A 130 17.00 -44.43 4.47
CA VAL A 130 16.53 -43.24 3.73
C VAL A 130 15.04 -43.40 3.43
N MET A 131 14.27 -42.34 3.66
CA MET A 131 12.84 -42.26 3.33
C MET A 131 12.59 -41.11 2.36
N ILE A 132 11.89 -41.39 1.26
CA ILE A 132 11.52 -40.40 0.25
C ILE A 132 9.99 -40.28 0.23
N ILE A 133 9.48 -39.07 0.42
CA ILE A 133 8.05 -38.76 0.48
C ILE A 133 7.71 -37.71 -0.57
N GLU A 134 6.67 -37.94 -1.36
CA GLU A 134 6.14 -36.96 -2.31
C GLU A 134 4.79 -36.41 -1.84
N THR A 135 4.64 -35.08 -1.82
CA THR A 135 3.36 -34.44 -1.47
C THR A 135 2.34 -34.58 -2.61
N GLN A 136 1.13 -35.04 -2.31
CA GLN A 136 0.10 -35.32 -3.32
C GLN A 136 -0.31 -34.09 -4.13
N LYS A 137 -0.36 -32.92 -3.48
CA LYS A 137 -0.96 -31.70 -4.06
C LYS A 137 0.03 -30.81 -4.82
N LYS A 138 1.29 -30.77 -4.38
CA LYS A 138 2.32 -29.89 -4.95
C LYS A 138 3.52 -30.64 -5.54
N LYS A 139 3.53 -31.98 -5.45
CA LYS A 139 4.58 -32.85 -6.00
C LYS A 139 5.99 -32.47 -5.49
N HIS A 140 6.05 -31.94 -4.27
CA HIS A 140 7.32 -31.71 -3.59
C HIS A 140 7.84 -33.02 -3.03
N THR A 141 9.10 -33.33 -3.34
CA THR A 141 9.85 -34.46 -2.80
C THR A 141 10.59 -34.03 -1.53
N ILE A 142 10.37 -34.76 -0.44
CA ILE A 142 11.07 -34.62 0.84
C ILE A 142 11.93 -35.86 1.00
N ILE A 143 13.23 -35.66 1.23
CA ILE A 143 14.18 -36.75 1.50
C ILE A 143 14.55 -36.64 2.99
N TRP A 144 14.26 -37.69 3.75
CA TRP A 144 14.62 -37.83 5.15
C TRP A 144 15.64 -38.94 5.29
N PHE A 145 16.74 -38.68 6.00
CA PHE A 145 17.71 -39.71 6.38
C PHE A 145 18.06 -39.56 7.87
N SER A 146 18.43 -40.67 8.49
CA SER A 146 18.93 -40.69 9.87
C SER A 146 20.38 -41.12 9.85
N GLU A 147 21.25 -40.30 10.45
CA GLU A 147 22.62 -40.70 10.76
C GLU A 147 22.59 -41.47 12.09
N THR A 148 23.45 -42.49 12.24
CA THR A 148 23.70 -43.20 13.50
C THR A 148 24.89 -42.60 14.22
#